data_AF-A0A4Z2HK80-F1
#
_entry.id   AF-A0A4Z2HK80-F1
#
_cell.length_a   1.000
_cell.length_b   1.000
_cell.length_c   1.000
_cell.angle_alpha   90.00
_cell.angle_beta   90.00
_cell.angle_gamma   90.00
#
_symmetry.space_group_name_H-M   'P 1'
#
loop_
_entity.id
_entity.type
_entity.pdbx_description
1 polymer ?
#
loop_
_entity_poly.entity_id
_entity_poly.type
_entity_poly.pdbx_seq_one_letter_code
_entity_poly.pdbx_strand_id
1 'polypeptide(L)'
;MEPTTLQKAIAVAQKASKEDEAGNYEEAIRSYTHAVKYFLHIVKREPQGKDGNQKIRDQCKQYLDRVEELQSYQGNREVVIYI
;
A
#
# COMPACT_ATOMS: atom_id res chain seq x y z
N MET A 1 -18.42 11.18 14.20
CA MET A 1 -18.63 9.96 13.41
C MET A 1 -17.32 9.19 13.39
N GLU A 2 -17.34 7.94 13.83
CA GLU A 2 -16.15 7.07 13.76
C GLU A 2 -15.76 6.84 12.29
N PRO A 3 -14.47 6.92 11.92
CA PRO A 3 -14.06 6.69 10.54
C PRO A 3 -14.28 5.23 10.13
N THR A 4 -14.84 5.03 8.94
CA THR A 4 -15.14 3.70 8.41
C THR A 4 -13.85 2.91 8.15
N THR A 5 -13.95 1.57 8.09
CA THR A 5 -12.81 0.70 7.74
C THR A 5 -12.16 1.14 6.43
N LEU A 6 -12.98 1.58 5.46
CA LEU A 6 -12.52 2.12 4.18
C LEU A 6 -11.76 3.45 4.32
N GLN A 7 -12.25 4.39 5.13
CA GLN A 7 -11.55 5.65 5.37
C GLN A 7 -10.20 5.42 6.05
N LYS A 8 -10.11 4.44 6.98
CA LYS A 8 -8.83 4.06 7.60
C LYS A 8 -7.87 3.47 6.59
N ALA A 9 -8.32 2.59 5.69
CA ALA A 9 -7.50 2.03 4.63
C ALA A 9 -6.93 3.12 3.70
N ILE A 10 -7.77 4.08 3.30
CA ILE A 10 -7.38 5.23 2.47
C ILE A 10 -6.35 6.09 3.20
N ALA A 11 -6.54 6.38 4.49
CA ALA A 11 -5.59 7.17 5.26
C ALA A 11 -4.20 6.49 5.34
N VAL A 12 -4.17 5.17 5.53
CA VAL A 12 -2.91 4.39 5.52
C VAL A 12 -2.26 4.44 4.14
N ALA A 13 -3.03 4.31 3.06
CA ALA A 13 -2.49 4.40 1.70
C ALA A 13 -1.94 5.78 1.39
N GLN A 14 -2.63 6.86 1.79
CA GLN A 14 -2.14 8.22 1.65
C GLN A 14 -0.86 8.46 2.45
N LYS A 15 -0.75 7.90 3.66
CA LYS A 15 0.51 7.92 4.41
C LYS A 15 1.61 7.23 3.60
N ALA A 16 1.34 6.04 3.08
CA ALA A 16 2.32 5.27 2.31
C ALA A 16 2.88 6.08 1.11
N SER A 17 2.01 6.74 0.35
CA SER A 17 2.44 7.58 -0.78
C SER A 17 3.27 8.79 -0.34
N LYS A 18 2.94 9.42 0.79
CA LYS A 18 3.76 10.52 1.34
C LYS A 18 5.14 10.05 1.78
N GLU A 19 5.23 8.89 2.42
CA GLU A 19 6.53 8.31 2.82
C GLU A 19 7.36 7.91 1.59
N ASP A 20 6.72 7.37 0.55
CA ASP A 20 7.35 7.02 -0.73
C ASP A 20 7.95 8.27 -1.41
N GLU A 21 7.16 9.34 -1.53
CA GLU A 21 7.61 10.63 -2.06
C GLU A 21 8.72 11.28 -1.22
N ALA A 22 8.70 11.07 0.10
CA ALA A 22 9.74 11.55 1.02
C ALA A 22 11.03 10.71 0.99
N GLY A 23 11.05 9.59 0.26
CA GLY A 23 12.19 8.66 0.22
C GLY A 23 12.28 7.74 1.44
N ASN A 24 11.28 7.73 2.31
CA ASN A 24 11.16 6.87 3.48
C ASN A 24 10.64 5.49 3.07
N TYR A 25 11.40 4.79 2.21
CA TYR A 25 10.92 3.59 1.52
C TYR A 25 10.56 2.43 2.46
N GLU A 26 11.24 2.27 3.59
CA GLU A 26 10.91 1.22 4.58
C GLU A 26 9.51 1.43 5.18
N GLU A 27 9.21 2.65 5.61
CA GLU A 27 7.89 3.01 6.15
C GLU A 27 6.82 3.05 5.06
N ALA A 28 7.17 3.42 3.82
CA ALA A 28 6.30 3.35 2.67
C ALA A 28 5.88 1.90 2.38
N ILE A 29 6.84 0.97 2.30
CA ILE A 29 6.61 -0.47 2.08
C ILE A 29 5.67 -1.02 3.14
N ARG A 30 5.95 -0.72 4.41
CA ARG A 30 5.14 -1.18 5.54
C ARG A 30 3.72 -0.63 5.48
N SER A 31 3.58 0.66 5.15
CA SER A 31 2.29 1.33 5.05
C SER A 31 1.46 0.83 3.85
N TYR A 32 2.05 0.66 2.67
CA TYR A 32 1.39 0.07 1.50
C TYR A 32 0.90 -1.34 1.80
N THR A 33 1.74 -2.17 2.42
CA THR A 33 1.36 -3.55 2.82
C THR A 33 0.17 -3.55 3.78
N HIS A 34 0.14 -2.63 4.75
CA HIS A 34 -1.01 -2.47 5.65
C HIS A 34 -2.26 -1.99 4.93
N ALA A 35 -2.15 -1.02 4.03
CA ALA A 35 -3.28 -0.55 3.23
C ALA A 35 -3.92 -1.70 2.45
N VAL A 36 -3.11 -2.51 1.76
CA VAL A 36 -3.57 -3.71 1.01
C VAL A 36 -4.32 -4.68 1.92
N LYS A 37 -3.80 -4.98 3.11
CA LYS A 37 -4.49 -5.86 4.08
C LYS A 37 -5.87 -5.32 4.47
N TYR A 38 -6.00 -4.02 4.72
CA TYR A 38 -7.29 -3.40 5.03
C TYR A 38 -8.25 -3.44 3.84
N PHE A 39 -7.76 -3.13 2.64
CA PHE A 39 -8.57 -3.19 1.42
C PHE A 39 -9.10 -4.59 1.13
N LEU A 40 -8.27 -5.62 1.25
CA LEU A 40 -8.71 -7.02 1.09
C LEU A 40 -9.72 -7.43 2.18
N HIS A 41 -9.56 -6.94 3.41
CA HIS A 41 -10.53 -7.16 4.47
C HIS A 41 -11.89 -6.56 4.14
N ILE A 42 -11.92 -5.33 3.62
CA ILE A 42 -13.15 -4.65 3.18
C ILE A 42 -13.81 -5.45 2.07
N VAL A 43 -13.08 -5.83 1.02
CA VAL A 43 -13.66 -6.63 -0.08
C VAL A 43 -14.27 -7.95 0.41
N LYS A 44 -13.69 -8.56 1.45
CA LYS A 44 -14.17 -9.83 2.02
C LYS A 44 -15.36 -9.68 2.98
N ARG A 45 -15.38 -8.62 3.81
CA ARG A 45 -16.37 -8.44 4.89
C ARG A 45 -17.46 -7.43 4.58
N GLU A 46 -17.13 -6.40 3.82
CA GLU A 46 -17.98 -5.27 3.49
C GLU A 46 -17.90 -5.01 1.96
N PRO A 47 -18.50 -5.87 1.12
CA PRO A 47 -18.38 -5.76 -0.34
C PRO A 47 -18.95 -4.43 -0.84
N GLN A 48 -18.18 -3.72 -1.67
CA GLN A 48 -18.54 -2.40 -2.22
C GLN A 48 -19.24 -2.51 -3.59
N GLY A 49 -19.91 -3.63 -3.87
CA GLY A 49 -20.41 -3.99 -5.21
C GLY A 49 -19.31 -4.46 -6.16
N LYS A 50 -19.69 -4.93 -7.35
CA LYS A 50 -18.75 -5.51 -8.34
C LYS A 50 -17.66 -4.51 -8.74
N ASP A 51 -18.07 -3.32 -9.16
CA ASP A 51 -17.15 -2.29 -9.66
C ASP A 51 -16.30 -1.69 -8.55
N GLY A 52 -16.87 -1.46 -7.37
CA GLY A 52 -16.13 -0.98 -6.20
C GLY A 52 -15.08 -1.98 -5.73
N ASN A 53 -15.45 -3.26 -5.65
CA ASN A 53 -14.51 -4.34 -5.31
C ASN A 53 -13.40 -4.49 -6.35
N GLN A 54 -13.70 -4.33 -7.63
CA GLN A 54 -12.68 -4.39 -8.69
C GLN A 54 -11.68 -3.24 -8.53
N LYS A 55 -12.16 -2.01 -8.36
CA LYS A 55 -11.30 -0.84 -8.10
C LYS A 55 -10.37 -1.05 -6.90
N ILE A 56 -10.91 -1.59 -5.80
CA ILE A 56 -10.10 -1.88 -4.60
C ILE A 56 -9.02 -2.93 -4.91
N ARG A 57 -9.33 -3.97 -5.69
CA ARG A 57 -8.35 -5.00 -6.10
C ARG A 57 -7.28 -4.43 -7.01
N ASP A 58 -7.65 -3.61 -7.98
CA ASP A 58 -6.71 -2.96 -8.89
C ASP A 58 -5.77 -2.04 -8.12
N GLN A 59 -6.29 -1.29 -7.15
CA GLN A 59 -5.48 -0.45 -6.26
C GLN A 59 -4.52 -1.29 -5.39
N CYS A 60 -4.99 -2.41 -4.85
CA CYS A 60 -4.12 -3.32 -4.10
C CYS A 60 -2.97 -3.83 -4.95
N LYS A 61 -3.24 -4.17 -6.22
CA LYS A 61 -2.22 -4.61 -7.16
C LYS A 61 -1.16 -3.51 -7.37
N GLN A 62 -1.58 -2.29 -7.65
CA GLN A 62 -0.65 -1.16 -7.83
C GLN A 62 0.24 -0.94 -6.60
N TYR A 63 -0.31 -1.06 -5.39
CA TYR A 63 0.49 -0.93 -4.17
C TYR A 63 1.49 -2.07 -3.97
N LEU A 64 1.12 -3.31 -4.31
CA LEU A 64 2.04 -4.44 -4.23
C LEU A 64 3.15 -4.32 -5.28
N ASP A 65 2.82 -3.95 -6.51
CA ASP A 65 3.80 -3.71 -7.59
C ASP A 65 4.80 -2.64 -7.14
N ARG A 66 4.33 -1.54 -6.53
CA ARG A 66 5.21 -0.49 -5.98
C ARG A 66 6.06 -0.97 -4.82
N VAL A 67 5.53 -1.81 -3.93
CA VAL A 67 6.31 -2.41 -2.83
C VAL A 67 7.46 -3.25 -3.37
N GLU A 68 7.22 -4.06 -4.40
CA GLU A 68 8.25 -4.89 -5.03
C GLU A 68 9.36 -4.01 -5.66
N GLU A 69 8.98 -2.92 -6.34
CA GLU A 69 9.94 -1.94 -6.87
C GLU A 69 10.81 -1.32 -5.76
N LEU A 70 10.19 -0.87 -4.67
CA LEU A 70 10.88 -0.25 -3.54
C LEU A 70 11.82 -1.24 -2.84
N GLN A 71 11.40 -2.49 -2.67
CA GLN A 71 12.23 -3.55 -2.09
C GLN A 71 13.43 -3.87 -2.99
N SER A 72 13.22 -3.95 -4.30
CA SER A 72 14.31 -4.14 -5.27
C SER A 72 15.30 -2.97 -5.23
N TYR A 73 14.80 -1.73 -5.16
CA TYR A 73 15.62 -0.54 -5.02
C TYR A 73 16.45 -0.56 -3.73
N GLN A 74 15.86 -0.94 -2.58
CA GLN A 74 16.57 -1.06 -1.30
C GLN A 74 17.65 -2.16 -1.33
N GLY A 75 17.32 -3.34 -1.86
CA GLY A 75 18.29 -4.44 -2.00
C GLY A 75 19.45 -4.09 -2.92
N ASN A 76 19.18 -3.38 -4.03
CA ASN A 76 20.24 -2.89 -4.92
C ASN A 76 21.08 -1.78 -4.25
N ARG A 77 20.46 -0.93 -3.41
CA ARG A 77 21.17 0.14 -2.69
C ARG A 77 22.16 -0.40 -1.66
N GLU A 78 21.85 -1.50 -0.98
CA GLU A 78 22.80 -2.17 -0.07
C GLU A 78 24.01 -2.74 -0.81
N VAL A 79 23.81 -3.26 -2.03
CA VAL A 79 24.89 -3.86 -2.84
C VAL A 79 25.86 -2.79 -3.40
N VAL A 80 25.38 -1.57 -3.67
CA VAL A 80 26.19 -0.50 -4.27
C VAL A 80 27.08 0.24 -3.25
N ILE A 81 26.86 0.07 -1.94
CA ILE A 81 27.66 0.75 -0.91
C ILE A 81 28.98 0.00 -0.60
N TYR A 82 29.18 -1.20 -1.15
CA TYR A 82 30.33 -2.08 -0.87
C TYR A 82 31.20 -2.43 -2.08
N ILE A 83 31.38 -1.51 -3.03
CA ILE A 83 32.33 -1.65 -4.15
C ILE A 83 33.15 -0.39 -4.37
#